data_AF-A0A7W7PFL3-F1
#
_entry.id   AF-A0A7W7PFL3-F1
#
_cell.length_a   1.000
_cell.length_b   1.000
_cell.length_c   1.000
_cell.angle_alpha   90.00
_cell.angle_beta   90.00
_cell.angle_gamma   90.00
#
_symmetry.space_group_name_H-M   'P 1'
#
loop_
_entity.id
_entity.type
_entity.pdbx_description
1 polymer ?
#
loop_
_entity_poly.entity_id
_entity_poly.type
_entity_poly.pdbx_seq_one_letter_code
_entity_poly.pdbx_strand_id
1 'polypeptide(L)'
;RAGESGSVVTLVLPNQRRDMTRLMADAGITPQSAQVRSGEAELSRITGAQAPSGIPVTISAPVAERSKRRGSSSRGQRSRPAQARRSAASAQARSGGSHRTPPVSSAA
;
A
#
# COMPACT_ATOMS: atom_id res chain seq x y z
N ARG A 1 12.13 -17.69 -13.85
CA ARG A 1 12.03 -16.24 -13.53
C ARG A 1 12.00 -15.48 -14.85
N ALA A 2 11.30 -14.34 -14.96
CA ALA A 2 11.43 -13.50 -16.16
C ALA A 2 12.86 -12.94 -16.24
N GLY A 3 13.45 -12.93 -17.43
CA GLY A 3 14.81 -12.43 -17.66
C GLY A 3 15.94 -13.46 -17.46
N GLU A 4 15.60 -14.73 -17.21
CA GLU A 4 16.58 -15.83 -17.10
C GLU A 4 16.22 -16.94 -18.11
N SER A 5 17.24 -17.64 -18.62
CA SER A 5 17.05 -18.82 -19.47
C SER A 5 16.33 -19.93 -18.69
N GLY A 6 15.21 -20.43 -19.21
CA GLY A 6 14.46 -21.51 -18.58
C GLY A 6 13.17 -21.86 -19.33
N SER A 7 12.49 -22.91 -18.87
CA SER A 7 11.18 -23.33 -19.38
C SER A 7 10.06 -22.76 -18.52
N VAL A 8 9.02 -22.23 -19.16
CA VAL A 8 7.77 -21.80 -18.50
C VAL A 8 6.68 -22.76 -18.92
N VAL A 9 6.05 -23.40 -17.94
CA VAL A 9 4.96 -24.36 -18.17
C VAL A 9 3.64 -23.72 -17.75
N THR A 10 2.64 -23.79 -18.63
CA THR A 10 1.26 -23.36 -18.34
C THR A 10 0.34 -24.58 -18.47
N LEU A 11 -0.43 -24.86 -17.43
CA LEU A 11 -1.45 -25.90 -17.46
C LEU A 11 -2.79 -25.28 -17.86
N VAL A 12 -3.47 -25.89 -18.83
CA VAL A 12 -4.77 -25.43 -19.33
C VAL A 12 -5.77 -26.57 -19.39
N LEU A 13 -7.04 -26.25 -19.12
CA LEU A 13 -8.13 -27.20 -19.30
C LEU A 13 -8.44 -27.38 -20.81
N PRO A 14 -9.05 -28.51 -21.21
CA PRO A 14 -9.37 -28.76 -22.62
C PRO A 14 -10.20 -27.64 -23.28
N ASN A 15 -11.16 -27.08 -22.55
CA ASN A 15 -12.02 -25.98 -23.02
C ASN A 15 -11.28 -24.65 -23.19
N GLN A 16 -10.14 -24.46 -22.52
CA GLN A 16 -9.34 -23.23 -22.56
C GLN A 16 -8.24 -23.26 -23.64
N ARG A 17 -8.00 -24.41 -24.27
CA ARG A 17 -6.90 -24.59 -25.23
C ARG A 17 -6.92 -23.59 -26.37
N ARG A 18 -8.10 -23.35 -26.96
CA ARG A 18 -8.23 -22.47 -28.13
C ARG A 18 -7.86 -21.03 -27.82
N ASP A 19 -8.31 -20.53 -26.68
CA ASP A 19 -8.03 -19.16 -26.26
C ASP A 19 -6.56 -19.00 -25.88
N MET A 20 -5.97 -20.00 -25.22
CA MET A 20 -4.52 -20.02 -24.94
C MET A 20 -3.68 -20.05 -26.22
N THR A 21 -4.06 -20.85 -27.22
CA THR A 21 -3.33 -20.89 -28.51
C THR A 21 -3.33 -19.54 -29.20
N ARG A 22 -4.46 -18.81 -29.16
CA ARG A 22 -4.55 -17.46 -29.72
C ARG A 22 -3.67 -16.48 -28.97
N LEU A 23 -3.74 -16.49 -27.64
CA LEU A 23 -2.89 -15.65 -26.80
C LEU A 23 -1.40 -15.84 -27.09
N MET A 24 -0.96 -17.09 -27.25
CA MET A 24 0.44 -17.38 -27.57
C MET A 24 0.82 -16.91 -28.98
N ALA A 25 -0.07 -17.08 -29.96
CA ALA A 25 0.14 -16.58 -31.32
C ALA A 25 0.24 -15.03 -31.36
N ASP A 26 -0.64 -14.35 -30.64
CA ASP A 26 -0.62 -12.88 -30.51
C ASP A 26 0.67 -12.39 -29.84
N ALA A 27 1.24 -13.18 -28.94
CA ALA A 27 2.53 -12.93 -28.30
C ALA A 27 3.75 -13.33 -29.16
N GLY A 28 3.54 -13.92 -30.35
CA GLY A 28 4.61 -14.43 -31.20
C GLY A 28 5.34 -15.65 -30.62
N ILE A 29 4.69 -16.40 -29.74
CA ILE A 29 5.25 -17.58 -29.05
C ILE A 29 4.71 -18.85 -29.71
N THR A 30 5.61 -19.79 -30.04
CA THR A 30 5.24 -21.13 -30.51
C THR A 30 5.40 -22.15 -29.37
N PRO A 31 4.34 -22.47 -28.62
CA PRO A 31 4.44 -23.38 -27.48
C PRO A 31 4.53 -24.85 -27.93
N GLN A 32 5.31 -25.63 -27.19
CA GLN A 32 5.22 -27.10 -27.22
C GLN A 32 3.96 -27.52 -26.44
N SER A 33 3.11 -28.37 -27.04
CA SER A 33 1.85 -28.79 -26.45
C SER A 33 1.80 -30.31 -26.26
N ALA A 34 1.58 -30.75 -25.03
CA ALA A 34 1.34 -32.16 -24.69
C ALA A 34 0.00 -32.30 -23.97
N GLN A 35 -0.72 -33.41 -24.19
CA GLN A 35 -1.82 -33.81 -23.32
C GLN A 35 -1.26 -34.76 -22.27
N VAL A 36 -1.39 -34.41 -21.00
CA VAL A 36 -0.81 -35.19 -19.91
C VAL A 36 -1.85 -35.50 -18.83
N ARG A 37 -1.56 -36.52 -18.03
CA ARG A 37 -2.22 -36.82 -16.75
C ARG A 37 -1.27 -36.63 -15.58
N SER A 38 -1.84 -36.54 -14.38
CA SER A 38 -1.02 -36.51 -13.16
C SER A 38 -0.19 -37.79 -13.06
N GLY A 39 1.09 -37.66 -12.73
CA GLY A 39 2.02 -38.79 -12.59
C GLY A 39 2.55 -39.38 -13.90
N GLU A 40 2.14 -38.86 -15.06
CA GLU A 40 2.64 -39.33 -16.35
C GLU A 40 4.11 -38.94 -16.56
N ALA A 41 4.89 -39.85 -17.12
CA ALA A 41 6.33 -39.66 -17.33
C ALA A 41 6.67 -38.42 -18.18
N GLU A 42 5.79 -38.05 -19.12
CA GLU A 42 5.97 -36.88 -19.97
C GLU A 42 5.94 -35.57 -19.16
N LEU A 43 5.05 -35.45 -18.16
CA LEU A 43 4.98 -34.27 -17.32
C LEU A 43 6.25 -34.08 -16.48
N SER A 44 6.79 -35.18 -15.94
CA SER A 44 8.06 -35.16 -15.20
C SER A 44 9.24 -34.78 -16.10
N ARG A 45 9.26 -35.26 -17.35
CA ARG A 45 10.30 -34.90 -18.33
C ARG A 45 10.26 -33.41 -18.69
N ILE A 46 9.07 -32.87 -18.94
CA ILE A 46 8.90 -31.46 -19.34
C ILE A 46 9.28 -30.51 -18.19
N THR A 47 8.91 -30.86 -16.96
CA THR A 47 9.09 -29.99 -15.79
C THR A 47 10.42 -30.18 -15.06
N GLY A 48 11.07 -31.33 -15.23
CA GLY A 48 12.22 -31.72 -14.42
C GLY A 48 11.87 -31.90 -12.93
N ALA A 49 10.59 -32.12 -12.61
CA ALA A 49 10.13 -32.19 -11.23
C ALA A 49 10.78 -33.37 -10.48
N GLN A 50 11.30 -33.07 -9.29
CA GLN A 50 11.87 -34.03 -8.36
C GLN A 50 11.06 -34.04 -7.06
N ALA A 51 11.06 -35.18 -6.35
CA ALA A 51 10.41 -35.27 -5.04
C ALA A 51 10.98 -34.20 -4.10
N PRO A 52 10.12 -33.40 -3.43
CA PRO A 52 10.60 -32.40 -2.47
C PRO A 52 11.29 -33.11 -1.29
N SER A 53 12.35 -32.50 -0.75
CA SER A 53 13.12 -33.09 0.36
C SER A 53 12.33 -33.21 1.67
N GLY A 54 11.22 -32.47 1.79
CA GLY A 54 10.44 -32.37 3.03
C GLY A 54 11.08 -31.46 4.10
N ILE A 55 12.29 -30.94 3.87
CA ILE A 55 12.96 -30.01 4.78
C ILE A 55 12.39 -28.60 4.56
N PRO A 56 11.81 -27.94 5.58
CA PRO A 56 11.30 -26.57 5.45
C PRO A 56 12.40 -25.58 5.07
N VAL A 57 12.09 -24.63 4.19
CA VAL A 57 13.01 -23.55 3.78
C VAL A 57 12.69 -22.29 4.56
N THR A 58 13.66 -21.75 5.30
CA THR A 58 13.53 -20.46 6.00
C THR A 58 13.57 -19.32 5.00
N ILE A 59 12.49 -18.54 4.89
CA ILE A 59 12.44 -17.35 4.05
C ILE A 59 12.88 -16.15 4.90
N SER A 60 14.01 -15.53 4.55
CA SER A 60 14.45 -14.29 5.21
C SER A 60 13.49 -13.16 4.88
N ALA A 61 13.12 -12.35 5.89
CA ALA A 61 12.26 -11.20 5.68
C ALA A 61 12.93 -10.20 4.72
N PRO A 62 12.22 -9.66 3.72
CA PRO A 62 12.77 -8.67 2.83
C PRO A 62 13.22 -7.44 3.64
N VAL A 63 14.43 -6.96 3.37
CA VAL A 63 14.97 -5.77 4.04
C VAL A 63 14.12 -4.58 3.66
N ALA A 64 13.43 -3.99 4.63
CA ALA A 64 12.69 -2.75 4.41
C ALA A 64 13.69 -1.63 4.07
N GLU A 65 13.64 -1.11 2.84
CA GLU A 65 14.47 0.00 2.43
C GLU A 65 14.08 1.24 3.25
N ARG A 66 14.99 1.72 4.09
CA ARG A 66 14.75 2.89 4.93
C ARG A 66 14.61 4.12 4.03
N SER A 67 13.40 4.68 3.96
CA SER A 67 13.12 5.96 3.30
C SER A 67 14.19 7.00 3.67
N LYS A 68 15.02 7.39 2.70
CA LYS A 68 15.97 8.50 2.84
C LYS A 68 15.15 9.77 3.11
N ARG A 69 15.24 10.30 4.33
CA ARG A 69 14.66 11.61 4.68
C ARG A 69 15.23 12.65 3.70
N ARG A 70 14.42 13.08 2.73
CA ARG A 70 14.73 14.25 1.90
C ARG A 70 14.92 15.44 2.83
N GLY A 71 16.04 16.12 2.68
CA GLY A 71 16.43 17.26 3.50
C GLY A 71 15.32 18.31 3.58
N SER A 72 15.21 18.92 4.76
CA SER A 72 14.42 20.11 5.03
C SER A 72 14.73 21.20 3.98
N SER A 73 13.89 21.33 2.96
CA SER A 73 13.90 22.51 2.11
C SER A 73 13.16 23.64 2.82
N SER A 74 13.91 24.72 3.03
CA SER A 74 13.51 26.00 3.58
C SER A 74 12.17 26.50 3.02
N ARG A 75 11.11 26.41 3.83
CA ARG A 75 9.85 27.06 3.50
C ARG A 75 9.94 28.50 4.00
N GLY A 76 10.33 29.37 3.07
CA GLY A 76 10.59 30.78 3.28
C GLY A 76 9.49 31.49 4.06
N GLN A 77 9.90 32.11 5.16
CA GLN A 77 9.14 33.12 5.88
C GLN A 77 8.93 34.31 4.95
N ARG A 78 7.79 34.34 4.25
CA ARG A 78 7.39 35.47 3.41
C ARG A 78 6.53 36.40 4.26
N SER A 79 7.16 37.47 4.70
CA SER A 79 6.59 38.63 5.37
C SER A 79 5.29 39.10 4.72
N ARG A 80 4.27 39.40 5.53
CA ARG A 80 3.18 40.30 5.15
C ARG A 80 2.96 41.33 6.26
N PRO A 81 3.24 42.63 6.02
CA PRO A 81 2.72 43.70 6.84
C PRO A 81 1.35 44.12 6.29
N ALA A 82 0.33 44.19 7.14
CA ALA A 82 -0.92 44.88 6.82
C ALA A 82 -1.51 45.44 8.10
N GLN A 83 -0.95 46.58 8.49
CA GLN A 83 -1.55 47.53 9.40
C GLN A 83 -2.81 48.12 8.74
N ALA A 84 -3.92 48.14 9.51
CA ALA A 84 -5.04 49.11 9.49
C ALA A 84 -6.43 48.46 9.43
N ARG A 85 -7.46 48.91 10.15
CA ARG A 85 -7.65 49.97 11.15
C ARG A 85 -9.11 49.85 11.65
N ARG A 86 -9.29 50.01 12.97
CA ARG A 86 -10.36 50.80 13.63
C ARG A 86 -11.83 50.39 13.43
N SER A 87 -12.41 49.84 14.49
CA SER A 87 -13.77 50.10 15.02
C SER A 87 -13.81 49.41 16.39
N ALA A 88 -14.16 49.98 17.54
CA ALA A 88 -14.66 51.30 17.88
C ALA A 88 -14.22 51.57 19.33
N ALA A 89 -13.77 52.79 19.58
CA ALA A 89 -13.70 53.33 20.94
C ALA A 89 -15.12 53.82 21.30
N SER A 90 -15.75 53.13 22.24
CA SER A 90 -16.86 53.63 23.06
C SER A 90 -16.64 53.00 24.44
N ALA A 91 -15.91 53.68 25.33
CA ALA A 91 -16.52 54.60 26.28
C ALA A 91 -17.54 53.86 27.15
N GLN A 92 -17.12 53.41 28.33
CA GLN A 92 -17.79 53.54 29.64
C GLN A 92 -17.03 52.62 30.62
N ALA A 93 -16.07 53.14 31.38
CA ALA A 93 -16.29 53.74 32.69
C ALA A 93 -16.80 52.73 33.75
N ARG A 94 -16.11 52.78 34.90
CA ARG A 94 -16.53 52.41 36.26
C ARG A 94 -16.02 51.06 36.79
N SER A 95 -14.81 51.14 37.33
CA SER A 95 -14.52 50.69 38.69
C SER A 95 -15.61 51.17 39.67
N GLY A 96 -16.16 50.28 40.50
CA GLY A 96 -16.95 50.68 41.66
C GLY A 96 -17.97 49.66 42.14
N GLY A 97 -17.54 48.81 43.09
CA GLY A 97 -18.18 48.59 44.40
C GLY A 97 -19.65 48.19 44.52
N SER A 98 -19.86 47.20 45.40
CA SER A 98 -21.17 46.68 45.89
C SER A 98 -21.84 45.82 44.80
N HIS A 99 -22.60 44.76 45.00
CA HIS A 99 -23.70 44.55 45.95
C HIS A 99 -23.93 43.03 46.11
N ARG A 100 -23.90 42.60 47.37
CA ARG A 100 -24.70 41.54 48.03
C ARG A 100 -25.71 40.76 47.16
N THR A 101 -25.64 39.42 47.22
CA THR A 101 -26.85 38.55 47.27
C THR A 101 -26.60 37.24 48.05
N PRO A 102 -27.66 36.67 48.69
CA PRO A 102 -27.67 35.54 49.64
C PRO A 102 -28.01 34.21 48.89
N PRO A 103 -28.61 33.11 49.46
CA PRO A 103 -28.99 32.74 50.84
C PRO A 103 -28.61 31.29 51.24
N VAL A 104 -28.83 30.93 52.52
CA VAL A 104 -29.65 29.76 52.93
C VAL A 104 -29.97 29.86 54.42
N SER A 105 -31.28 29.84 54.73
CA SER A 105 -31.78 29.63 56.09
C SER A 105 -31.60 28.17 56.47
N SER A 106 -31.07 27.98 57.68
CA SER A 106 -31.04 26.71 58.41
C SER A 106 -32.45 26.27 58.78
N ALA A 107 -32.61 24.96 58.82
CA ALA A 107 -33.69 24.26 59.48
C ALA A 107 -33.54 24.29 61.01
N ALA A 108 -34.68 24.05 61.68
CA ALA A 108 -34.89 23.70 63.09
C ALA A 108 -34.62 24.79 64.15
#